data_AF-A0A2K8SHD6-F1
#
_entry.id   AF-A0A2K8SHD6-F1
#
_cell.length_a   1.000
_cell.length_b   1.000
_cell.length_c   1.000
_cell.angle_alpha   90.00
_cell.angle_beta   90.00
_cell.angle_gamma   90.00
#
_symmetry.space_group_name_H-M   'P 1'
#
loop_
_entity.id
_entity.type
_entity.pdbx_description
1 polymer ?
#
loop_
_entity_poly.entity_id
_entity_poly.type
_entity_poly.pdbx_seq_one_letter_code
_entity_poly.pdbx_strand_id
1 'polypeptide(L)' 'MEAGSGVIHIDGTEYPLLPGNCVAIEPGEVHEVVNSGSTELVLTYFGLRVEKSA' A
#
# COMPACT_ATOMS: atom_id res chain seq x y z
N MET A 1 6.87 -4.66 0.58
CA MET A 1 7.36 -4.17 -0.73
C MET A 1 8.58 -4.98 -1.16
N GLU A 2 8.65 -5.33 -2.44
CA GLU A 2 9.72 -6.18 -2.96
C GLU A 2 10.83 -5.38 -3.64
N ALA A 3 10.50 -4.35 -4.42
CA ALA A 3 11.48 -3.47 -5.08
C ALA A 3 10.88 -2.11 -5.48
N GLY A 4 11.75 -1.12 -5.72
CA GLY A 4 11.37 0.23 -6.17
C GLY A 4 10.96 1.17 -5.03
N SER A 5 10.58 2.39 -5.42
CA SER A 5 10.07 3.43 -4.51
C SER A 5 8.80 4.05 -5.09
N GLY A 6 7.84 4.34 -4.22
CA GLY A 6 6.57 4.95 -4.61
C GLY A 6 5.93 5.70 -3.46
N VAL A 7 4.69 6.10 -3.68
CA VAL A 7 3.81 6.70 -2.68
C VAL A 7 2.47 6.01 -2.76
N ILE A 8 1.83 5.77 -1.62
CA ILE A 8 0.42 5.37 -1.54
C ILE A 8 -0.37 6.50 -0.91
N HIS A 9 -1.44 6.90 -1.58
CA HIS A 9 -2.44 7.81 -1.03
C HIS A 9 -3.53 6.98 -0.37
N ILE A 10 -3.88 7.27 0.88
CA ILE A 10 -5.00 6.65 1.60
C ILE A 10 -5.89 7.78 2.09
N ASP A 11 -7.12 7.84 1.58
CA ASP A 11 -8.08 8.92 1.84
C ASP A 11 -7.46 10.33 1.68
N GLY A 12 -6.58 10.47 0.67
CA GLY A 12 -5.87 11.71 0.35
C GLY A 12 -4.60 11.99 1.18
N THR A 13 -4.25 11.12 2.13
CA THR A 13 -2.99 11.23 2.90
C THR A 13 -1.88 10.43 2.22
N GLU A 14 -0.72 11.04 2.02
CA GLU A 14 0.42 10.40 1.36
C GLU A 14 1.28 9.59 2.35
N TYR A 15 1.64 8.36 1.97
CA TYR A 15 2.57 7.51 2.70
C TYR A 15 3.66 6.97 1.77
N PRO A 16 4.94 7.02 2.18
CA PRO A 16 6.04 6.53 1.35
C PRO A 16 6.07 5.00 1.30
N LEU A 17 6.12 4.48 0.08
CA LEU A 17 6.33 3.08 -0.23
C LEU A 17 7.84 2.86 -0.46
N LEU A 18 8.51 2.25 0.54
CA LEU A 18 9.92 1.87 0.49
C LEU A 18 10.12 0.36 0.75
N PRO A 19 11.19 -0.26 0.24
CA PRO A 19 11.53 -1.64 0.56
C PRO A 19 11.59 -1.87 2.08
N GLY A 20 10.91 -2.90 2.57
CA GLY A 20 10.76 -3.18 4.00
C GLY A 20 9.51 -2.59 4.66
N ASN A 21 8.81 -1.64 4.03
CA ASN A 21 7.53 -1.14 4.54
C ASN A 21 6.39 -2.13 4.26
N CYS A 22 5.47 -2.23 5.24
CA CYS A 22 4.18 -2.88 5.12
C CYS A 22 3.10 -1.83 5.38
N VAL A 23 2.12 -1.74 4.48
CA VAL A 23 0.98 -0.82 4.59
C VAL A 23 -0.27 -1.68 4.71
N ALA A 24 -1.03 -1.46 5.78
CA ALA A 24 -2.34 -2.06 5.97
C ALA A 24 -3.40 -1.03 5.56
N ILE A 25 -4.38 -1.49 4.78
CA ILE A 25 -5.54 -0.69 4.36
C ILE A 25 -6.76 -1.25 5.08
N GLU A 26 -7.44 -0.41 5.85
CA GLU A 26 -8.66 -0.79 6.55
C GLU A 26 -9.83 -0.91 5.56
N PRO A 27 -10.82 -1.79 5.86
CA PRO A 27 -11.98 -1.94 5.00
C PRO A 27 -12.73 -0.62 4.80
N GLY A 28 -12.87 -0.20 3.54
CA GLY A 28 -13.59 1.00 3.15
C GLY A 28 -12.70 2.22 2.88
N GLU A 29 -11.41 2.16 3.21
CA GLU A 29 -10.45 3.20 2.81
C GLU A 29 -10.21 3.16 1.30
N VAL A 30 -10.18 4.34 0.67
CA VAL A 30 -9.84 4.47 -0.75
C VAL A 30 -8.35 4.74 -0.85
N HIS A 31 -7.65 3.89 -1.62
CA HIS A 31 -6.22 4.04 -1.81
C HIS A 31 -5.82 4.09 -3.28
N GLU A 32 -4.75 4.82 -3.56
CA GLU A 32 -4.10 4.95 -4.87
C GLU A 32 -2.60 4.72 -4.71
N VAL A 33 -1.98 3.96 -5.62
CA VAL A 33 -0.54 3.70 -5.62
C VAL A 33 0.11 4.43 -6.79
N VAL A 34 1.11 5.25 -6.48
CA VAL A 34 1.89 6.02 -7.45
C VAL A 34 3.33 5.54 -7.45
N ASN A 35 3.82 5.08 -8.60
CA ASN A 35 5.25 4.84 -8.79
C ASN A 35 5.95 6.18 -9.06
N SER A 36 6.53 6.77 -8.02
CA SER A 36 7.30 8.02 -8.09
C SER A 36 8.80 7.79 -8.36
N GLY A 37 9.24 6.54 -8.47
CA GLY A 37 10.63 6.17 -8.72
C GLY A 37 10.97 6.10 -10.21
N SER A 38 12.26 5.93 -10.50
CA SER A 38 12.76 5.72 -11.87
C SER A 38 12.87 4.25 -12.27
N THR A 39 12.43 3.33 -11.41
CA THR A 39 12.48 1.88 -11.60
C THR A 39 11.09 1.28 -11.43
N GLU A 40 10.92 0.02 -11.78
CA GLU A 40 9.66 -0.69 -11.51
C GLU A 40 9.40 -0.78 -10.00
N LEU A 41 8.13 -0.56 -9.63
CA LEU A 41 7.62 -0.70 -8.28
C LEU A 41 6.94 -2.07 -8.17
N VAL A 42 7.52 -2.97 -7.37
CA VAL A 42 7.01 -4.34 -7.20
C VAL A 42 6.36 -4.48 -5.83
N LEU A 43 5.06 -4.78 -5.84
CA LEU A 43 4.19 -4.83 -4.68
C LEU A 43 3.45 -6.18 -4.63
N THR A 44 3.47 -6.80 -3.47
CA THR A 44 2.63 -7.97 -3.18
C THR A 44 1.38 -7.49 -2.45
N TYR A 45 0.24 -7.61 -3.11
CA TYR A 45 -1.07 -7.17 -2.61
C TYR A 45 -1.94 -8.38 -2.30
N PHE A 46 -2.46 -8.47 -1.09
CA PHE A 46 -3.42 -9.49 -0.69
C PHE A 46 -4.49 -8.89 0.22
N GLY A 47 -5.74 -9.29 -0.01
CA GLY A 47 -6.84 -8.95 0.89
C GLY A 47 -6.90 -9.94 2.04
N LEU A 48 -7.06 -9.44 3.26
CA LEU A 48 -7.38 -10.26 4.42
C LEU A 48 -8.88 -10.19 4.68
N ARG A 49 -9.53 -11.34 4.84
CA ARG A 49 -10.91 -11.39 5.33
C ARG A 49 -10.87 -11.20 6.85
N VAL A 50 -11.38 -10.07 7.34
CA VAL A 50 -11.54 -9.86 8.77
C VAL A 50 -12.84 -10.55 9.21
N GLU A 51 -12.72 -11.57 10.05
CA GLU A 51 -13.89 -12.15 10.71
C GLU A 51 -14.27 -11.27 11.90
N LYS A 52 -15.53 -10.87 11.97
CA LYS A 52 -16.03 -10.06 13.09
C LYS A 52 -15.99 -10.94 14.34
N SER A 53 -15.16 -10.59 15.32
CA SER A 53 -15.21 -11.24 16.63
C SER A 53 -16.62 -11.08 17.21
N ALA A 54 -17.17 -12.20 17.69
CA ALA A 54 -18.55 -12.33 18.18
C ALA A 54 -18.84 -11.47 19.42
#